data_AF-A0A1V5QZY8-F1
#
_entry.id   AF-A0A1V5QZY8-F1
#
_cell.length_a   1.000
_cell.length_b   1.000
_cell.length_c   1.000
_cell.angle_alpha   90.00
_cell.angle_beta   90.00
_cell.angle_gamma   90.00
#
_symmetry.space_group_name_H-M   'P 1'
#
loop_
_entity.id
_entity.type
_entity.pdbx_description
1 polymer ?
#
loop_
_entity_poly.entity_id
_entity_poly.type
_entity_poly.pdbx_seq_one_letter_code
_entity_poly.pdbx_strand_id
1 'polypeptide(L)'
;MKKKNLLFTMILACTSLVVPLHCTEFATPERREKWFTIFVHGIISVKPHLNVPNIIKLMRDDIANSVYARAVEIMRKDDFFYKYHAMQEVGLLPVDINSTKPGAAASVFARTFDTVAKFANPEMPKQEYYTFGWSGLLSQFMWNLEAEIFYKKLDELVATTRAQGYEPRIRMVGYSHGGTFALHLAHFDTGSFAIDEMWLIGVPVLPGAYDLINRPFFKKIDHFYSYGDRVQPLDCFGLNRFFSDRVFSPTSKKPLPAKLTQIQMKFRRPVFAHKTCPIHKNGCTKINRSRMRNADPGHTELWSFGWSPASYRSNFPLHPLPATVCLPFFAQTIANERLLGSHASIEVYSNHEFMVISSNKLKKTIQVPFLPDYLLSALKDDALACRPDNYHPQLYSEKVQQAIVHAQKDHDHEKKLMRTKHSAYPTN
;
A
#
# COMPACT_ATOMS: atom_id res chain seq x y z
N MET A 1 36.77 76.19 45.82
CA MET A 1 36.23 75.02 46.57
C MET A 1 35.84 73.93 45.57
N LYS A 2 36.62 72.84 45.55
CA LYS A 2 36.41 71.65 44.72
C LYS A 2 35.74 70.57 45.58
N LYS A 3 34.65 69.97 45.11
CA LYS A 3 34.19 68.65 45.55
C LYS A 3 33.74 67.87 44.32
N LYS A 4 34.55 66.89 43.90
CA LYS A 4 34.15 65.80 43.01
C LYS A 4 34.15 64.54 43.88
N ASN A 5 32.98 63.91 44.00
CA ASN A 5 32.83 62.62 44.65
C ASN A 5 33.45 61.54 43.75
N LEU A 6 34.41 60.81 44.28
CA LEU A 6 35.02 59.64 43.66
C LEU A 6 34.35 58.40 44.26
N LEU A 7 33.49 57.75 43.47
CA LEU A 7 32.87 56.48 43.81
C LEU A 7 33.80 55.36 43.33
N PHE A 8 34.38 54.62 44.28
CA PHE A 8 35.23 53.46 44.01
C PHE A 8 34.33 52.22 43.88
N THR A 9 34.15 51.71 42.67
CA THR A 9 33.47 50.43 42.42
C THR A 9 34.54 49.34 42.39
N MET A 10 34.57 48.51 43.43
CA MET A 10 35.46 47.35 43.54
C MET A 10 34.82 46.17 42.77
N ILE A 11 35.37 45.83 41.61
CA ILE A 11 34.95 44.66 40.83
C ILE A 11 35.66 43.42 41.39
N LEU A 12 34.91 42.56 42.08
CA LEU A 12 35.37 41.25 42.53
C LEU A 12 35.31 40.28 41.35
N ALA A 13 36.45 39.95 40.75
CA ALA A 13 36.54 38.94 39.71
C ALA A 13 36.54 37.54 40.34
N CYS A 14 35.36 36.93 40.48
CA CYS A 14 35.23 35.50 40.75
C CYS A 14 35.51 34.71 39.46
N THR A 15 36.75 34.30 39.25
CA THR A 15 37.09 33.30 38.23
C THR A 15 36.66 31.92 38.71
N SER A 16 35.41 31.55 38.44
CA SER A 16 34.98 30.16 38.49
C SER A 16 35.71 29.38 37.38
N LEU A 17 36.65 28.51 37.78
CA LEU A 17 37.20 27.46 36.93
C LEU A 17 36.07 26.53 36.50
N VAL A 18 35.45 26.84 35.36
CA VAL A 18 34.58 25.89 34.65
C VAL A 18 35.52 24.92 33.96
N VAL A 19 35.77 23.76 34.60
CA VAL A 19 36.35 22.62 33.89
C VAL A 19 35.32 22.20 32.86
N PRO A 20 35.59 22.28 31.55
CA PRO A 20 34.69 21.72 30.55
C PRO A 20 34.68 20.22 30.80
N LEU A 21 33.59 19.71 31.39
CA LEU A 21 33.21 18.32 31.29
C LEU A 21 33.16 18.04 29.79
N HIS A 22 34.27 17.50 29.26
CA HIS A 22 34.28 16.82 27.98
C HIS A 22 33.38 15.62 28.20
N CYS A 23 32.09 15.84 27.99
CA CYS A 23 31.14 14.78 27.74
C CYS A 23 31.64 14.18 26.43
N THR A 24 32.51 13.18 26.54
CA THR A 24 32.83 12.30 25.42
C THR A 24 31.49 11.73 24.99
N GLU A 25 30.92 12.30 23.92
CA GLU A 25 29.87 11.67 23.15
C GLU A 25 30.46 10.33 22.73
N PHE A 26 30.19 9.29 23.52
CA PHE A 26 30.42 7.93 23.09
C PHE A 26 29.56 7.77 21.86
N ALA A 27 30.19 7.80 20.69
CA ALA A 27 29.55 7.54 19.42
C ALA A 27 28.74 6.27 19.60
N THR A 28 27.42 6.41 19.65
CA THR A 28 26.54 5.25 19.79
C THR A 28 26.86 4.33 18.62
N PRO A 29 27.18 3.05 18.85
CA PRO A 29 27.56 2.14 17.78
C PRO A 29 26.49 2.20 16.69
N GLU A 30 26.95 2.40 15.46
CA GLU A 30 26.07 2.59 14.30
C GLU A 30 25.15 1.37 14.18
N ARG A 31 23.86 1.58 14.47
CA ARG A 31 22.88 0.48 14.46
C ARG A 31 22.71 0.01 13.03
N ARG A 32 22.72 -1.31 12.84
CA ARG A 32 22.46 -1.92 11.52
C ARG A 32 21.00 -1.69 11.15
N GLU A 33 20.76 -1.27 9.91
CA GLU A 33 19.40 -1.08 9.41
C GLU A 33 18.68 -2.43 9.24
N LYS A 34 17.38 -2.44 9.55
CA LYS A 34 16.50 -3.59 9.32
C LYS A 34 15.21 -3.14 8.67
N TRP A 35 14.93 -3.64 7.46
CA TRP A 35 13.78 -3.21 6.67
C TRP A 35 12.55 -4.09 6.92
N PHE A 36 11.40 -3.44 7.11
CA PHE A 36 10.09 -4.07 7.25
C PHE A 36 9.21 -3.62 6.08
N THR A 37 8.81 -4.56 5.22
CA THR A 37 7.83 -4.31 4.15
C THR A 37 6.47 -4.84 4.58
N ILE A 38 5.49 -3.94 4.69
CA ILE A 38 4.15 -4.26 5.22
C ILE A 38 3.10 -4.08 4.12
N PHE A 39 2.41 -5.17 3.77
CA PHE A 39 1.33 -5.15 2.80
C PHE A 39 -0.01 -4.86 3.48
N VAL A 40 -0.75 -3.87 2.97
CA VAL A 40 -2.05 -3.46 3.48
C VAL A 40 -3.09 -3.62 2.38
N HIS A 41 -3.97 -4.61 2.54
CA HIS A 41 -4.96 -4.99 1.53
C HIS A 41 -6.10 -3.95 1.41
N GLY A 42 -6.83 -3.99 0.29
CA GLY A 42 -8.03 -3.17 0.08
C GLY A 42 -9.27 -3.71 0.79
N ILE A 43 -10.45 -3.20 0.47
CA ILE A 43 -11.71 -3.71 1.05
C ILE A 43 -11.98 -5.17 0.66
N ILE A 44 -12.73 -5.86 1.53
CA ILE A 44 -13.39 -7.11 1.15
C ILE A 44 -14.73 -6.78 0.49
N SER A 45 -14.84 -7.13 -0.80
CA SER A 45 -16.03 -6.83 -1.60
C SER A 45 -17.14 -7.87 -1.38
N VAL A 46 -18.24 -7.47 -0.75
CA VAL A 46 -19.54 -8.20 -0.69
C VAL A 46 -20.46 -7.79 -1.86
N LYS A 47 -19.91 -7.82 -3.08
CA LYS A 47 -20.55 -7.36 -4.32
C LYS A 47 -22.00 -7.83 -4.58
N PRO A 48 -22.49 -9.02 -4.15
CA PRO A 48 -23.85 -9.40 -4.53
C PRO A 48 -24.99 -8.60 -3.88
N HIS A 49 -24.77 -7.76 -2.84
CA HIS A 49 -25.90 -7.11 -2.12
C HIS A 49 -25.67 -5.67 -1.65
N LEU A 50 -24.89 -4.88 -2.40
CA LEU A 50 -24.90 -3.41 -2.26
C LEU A 50 -26.22 -2.83 -2.80
N ASN A 51 -27.32 -3.12 -2.12
CA ASN A 51 -28.60 -2.46 -2.37
C ASN A 51 -28.52 -1.00 -1.88
N VAL A 52 -29.29 -0.10 -2.51
CA VAL A 52 -29.31 1.34 -2.20
C VAL A 52 -29.44 1.66 -0.69
N PRO A 53 -30.24 0.92 0.11
CA PRO A 53 -30.29 1.12 1.56
C PRO A 53 -28.96 0.86 2.28
N ASN A 54 -28.19 -0.16 1.89
CA ASN A 54 -26.86 -0.44 2.45
C ASN A 54 -25.85 0.65 2.05
N ILE A 55 -25.95 1.20 0.84
CA ILE A 55 -25.14 2.34 0.40
C ILE A 55 -25.46 3.59 1.25
N ILE A 56 -26.73 3.87 1.55
CA ILE A 56 -27.13 5.01 2.39
C ILE A 56 -26.63 4.85 3.83
N LYS A 57 -26.66 3.64 4.41
CA LYS A 57 -26.09 3.38 5.74
C LYS A 57 -24.57 3.57 5.78
N LEU A 58 -23.88 3.11 4.74
CA LEU A 58 -22.45 3.34 4.56
C LEU A 58 -22.13 4.84 4.52
N MET A 59 -22.93 5.61 3.79
CA MET A 59 -22.80 7.07 3.72
C MET A 59 -23.06 7.79 5.04
N ARG A 60 -23.77 7.17 5.99
CA ARG A 60 -24.04 7.73 7.34
C ARG A 60 -23.05 7.28 8.40
N ASP A 61 -22.04 6.48 8.02
CA ASP A 61 -21.05 5.89 8.93
C ASP A 61 -21.64 5.01 10.06
N ASP A 62 -22.91 4.59 9.96
CA ASP A 62 -23.59 3.71 10.92
C ASP A 62 -23.56 2.26 10.42
N ILE A 63 -22.36 1.70 10.36
CA ILE A 63 -22.13 0.37 9.77
C ILE A 63 -21.87 -0.71 10.81
N ALA A 64 -21.49 -0.37 12.04
CA ALA A 64 -21.02 -1.33 13.05
C ALA A 64 -22.04 -2.46 13.31
N ASN A 65 -23.33 -2.13 13.32
CA ASN A 65 -24.42 -3.09 13.55
C ASN A 65 -25.13 -3.50 12.25
N SER A 66 -24.45 -3.45 11.10
CA SER A 66 -25.04 -3.80 9.81
C SER A 66 -24.74 -5.23 9.40
N VAL A 67 -25.62 -5.80 8.57
CA VAL A 67 -25.38 -7.09 7.88
C VAL A 67 -24.10 -7.03 7.05
N TYR A 68 -23.76 -5.87 6.49
CA TYR A 68 -22.50 -5.64 5.78
C TYR A 68 -21.29 -5.87 6.71
N ALA A 69 -21.24 -5.20 7.86
CA ALA A 69 -20.13 -5.35 8.79
C ALA A 69 -19.99 -6.78 9.30
N ARG A 70 -21.12 -7.41 9.65
CA ARG A 70 -21.13 -8.79 10.11
C ARG A 70 -20.71 -9.79 9.02
N ALA A 71 -21.12 -9.57 7.77
CA ALA A 71 -20.70 -10.42 6.64
C ALA A 71 -19.18 -10.30 6.41
N VAL A 72 -18.65 -9.07 6.43
CA VAL A 72 -17.20 -8.82 6.33
C VAL A 72 -16.46 -9.49 7.48
N GLU A 73 -16.95 -9.39 8.71
CA GLU A 73 -16.36 -10.07 9.88
C GLU A 73 -16.30 -11.60 9.69
N ILE A 74 -17.38 -12.22 9.21
CA ILE A 74 -17.43 -13.65 8.91
C ILE A 74 -16.42 -14.01 7.82
N MET A 75 -16.34 -13.21 6.75
CA MET A 75 -15.36 -13.41 5.67
C MET A 75 -13.91 -13.25 6.16
N ARG A 76 -13.64 -12.31 7.09
CA ARG A 76 -12.32 -12.14 7.75
C ARG A 76 -11.98 -13.26 8.74
N LYS A 77 -12.86 -14.25 8.92
CA LYS A 77 -12.57 -15.46 9.70
C LYS A 77 -12.37 -16.69 8.81
N ASP A 78 -12.63 -16.60 7.50
CA ASP A 78 -12.49 -17.70 6.56
C ASP A 78 -11.19 -17.54 5.75
N ASP A 79 -10.27 -18.49 5.91
CA ASP A 79 -8.97 -18.53 5.22
C ASP A 79 -9.08 -18.50 3.69
N PHE A 80 -10.25 -18.87 3.16
CA PHE A 80 -10.55 -18.91 1.74
C PHE A 80 -10.32 -17.56 1.07
N PHE A 81 -10.60 -16.45 1.78
CA PHE A 81 -10.48 -15.11 1.23
C PHE A 81 -9.03 -14.62 1.14
N TYR A 82 -8.06 -15.33 1.70
CA TYR A 82 -6.65 -14.93 1.70
C TYR A 82 -5.85 -15.54 0.54
N LYS A 83 -6.45 -16.49 -0.19
CA LYS A 83 -5.73 -17.37 -1.11
C LYS A 83 -5.32 -16.75 -2.45
N TYR A 84 -5.53 -15.45 -2.67
CA TYR A 84 -5.27 -14.80 -3.97
C TYR A 84 -4.59 -13.43 -3.92
N HIS A 85 -4.17 -12.95 -2.74
CA HIS A 85 -3.45 -11.68 -2.59
C HIS A 85 -2.64 -11.64 -1.28
N ALA A 86 -1.82 -10.60 -1.07
CA ALA A 86 -1.07 -10.42 0.17
C ALA A 86 -1.98 -9.97 1.33
N MET A 87 -2.55 -10.95 2.03
CA MET A 87 -3.48 -10.76 3.15
C MET A 87 -3.42 -11.98 4.08
N GLN A 88 -3.51 -11.74 5.39
CA GLN A 88 -3.67 -12.76 6.43
C GLN A 88 -4.83 -12.35 7.36
N GLU A 89 -4.93 -12.97 8.54
CA GLU A 89 -5.86 -12.59 9.59
C GLU A 89 -5.69 -11.13 10.04
N VAL A 90 -6.61 -10.64 10.87
CA VAL A 90 -6.57 -9.27 11.40
C VAL A 90 -5.34 -9.07 12.29
N GLY A 91 -4.68 -7.93 12.14
CA GLY A 91 -3.47 -7.55 12.88
C GLY A 91 -2.21 -7.50 12.03
N LEU A 92 -1.08 -7.18 12.67
CA LEU A 92 0.24 -7.15 12.07
C LEU A 92 0.88 -8.54 12.17
N LEU A 93 0.97 -9.26 11.05
CA LEU A 93 1.42 -10.65 11.02
C LEU A 93 2.64 -10.82 10.12
N PRO A 94 3.69 -11.55 10.56
CA PRO A 94 4.83 -11.85 9.71
C PRO A 94 4.42 -12.83 8.60
N VAL A 95 5.05 -12.65 7.44
CA VAL A 95 4.89 -13.52 6.27
C VAL A 95 6.07 -14.49 6.21
N ASP A 96 5.77 -15.79 6.23
CA ASP A 96 6.77 -16.81 5.90
C ASP A 96 6.99 -16.85 4.39
N ILE A 97 8.07 -16.21 3.92
CA ILE A 97 8.41 -16.14 2.49
C ILE A 97 8.80 -17.50 1.90
N ASN A 98 9.13 -18.49 2.74
CA ASN A 98 9.59 -19.80 2.27
C ASN A 98 8.45 -20.81 2.09
N SER A 99 7.24 -20.47 2.55
CA SER A 99 6.08 -21.32 2.34
C SER A 99 5.74 -21.42 0.84
N THR A 100 5.66 -22.65 0.37
CA THR A 100 5.24 -23.05 -0.99
C THR A 100 3.88 -23.75 -0.99
N LYS A 101 3.16 -23.70 0.13
CA LYS A 101 1.86 -24.37 0.27
C LYS A 101 0.84 -23.77 -0.71
N PRO A 102 0.01 -24.59 -1.38
CA PRO A 102 -1.11 -24.10 -2.17
C PRO A 102 -1.99 -23.13 -1.37
N GLY A 103 -2.30 -21.98 -1.95
CA GLY A 103 -3.09 -20.92 -1.30
C GLY A 103 -2.30 -20.01 -0.33
N ALA A 104 -1.00 -20.21 -0.14
CA ALA A 104 -0.15 -19.31 0.64
C ALA A 104 0.18 -18.01 -0.14
N ALA A 105 -0.86 -17.27 -0.55
CA ALA A 105 -0.72 -16.13 -1.46
C ALA A 105 0.17 -15.02 -0.88
N ALA A 106 0.07 -14.71 0.41
CA ALA A 106 0.95 -13.74 1.06
C ALA A 106 2.43 -14.13 0.94
N SER A 107 2.76 -15.41 1.16
CA SER A 107 4.11 -15.95 1.07
C SER A 107 4.70 -15.80 -0.33
N VAL A 108 3.99 -16.27 -1.37
CA VAL A 108 4.47 -16.17 -2.75
C VAL A 108 4.51 -14.72 -3.24
N PHE A 109 3.58 -13.87 -2.78
CA PHE A 109 3.62 -12.43 -3.08
C PHE A 109 4.88 -11.77 -2.50
N ALA A 110 5.16 -11.99 -1.21
CA ALA A 110 6.34 -11.47 -0.54
C ALA A 110 7.64 -11.99 -1.16
N ARG A 111 7.71 -13.29 -1.47
CA ARG A 111 8.88 -13.90 -2.13
C ARG A 111 9.13 -13.37 -3.54
N THR A 112 8.06 -13.18 -4.33
CA THR A 112 8.15 -12.58 -5.67
C THR A 112 8.64 -11.14 -5.56
N PHE A 113 8.05 -10.36 -4.65
CA PHE A 113 8.43 -8.97 -4.39
C PHE A 113 9.90 -8.86 -3.92
N ASP A 114 10.34 -9.75 -3.03
CA ASP A 114 11.72 -9.82 -2.54
C ASP A 114 12.72 -10.12 -3.66
N THR A 115 12.40 -11.11 -4.49
CA THR A 115 13.22 -11.47 -5.65
C THR A 115 13.37 -10.29 -6.60
N VAL A 116 12.27 -9.58 -6.90
CA VAL A 116 12.32 -8.38 -7.75
C VAL A 116 13.08 -7.24 -7.08
N ALA A 117 12.94 -7.05 -5.76
CA ALA A 117 13.65 -6.02 -5.01
C ALA A 117 15.17 -6.25 -5.03
N LYS A 118 15.61 -7.49 -4.81
CA LYS A 118 17.03 -7.89 -4.90
C LYS A 118 17.58 -7.78 -6.32
N PHE A 119 16.77 -8.11 -7.32
CA PHE A 119 17.16 -7.90 -8.72
C PHE A 119 17.34 -6.41 -9.05
N ALA A 120 16.45 -5.55 -8.53
CA ALA A 120 16.51 -4.10 -8.76
C ALA A 120 17.67 -3.44 -8.01
N ASN A 121 17.99 -3.92 -6.81
CA ASN A 121 19.07 -3.42 -5.97
C ASN A 121 19.71 -4.59 -5.19
N PRO A 122 20.82 -5.17 -5.69
CA PRO A 122 21.51 -6.28 -5.03
C PRO A 122 22.03 -5.95 -3.63
N GLU A 123 22.30 -4.68 -3.35
CA GLU A 123 22.79 -4.19 -2.06
C GLU A 123 21.65 -3.89 -1.07
N MET A 124 20.40 -4.21 -1.42
CA MET A 124 19.27 -3.96 -0.53
C MET A 124 19.43 -4.78 0.77
N PRO A 125 19.31 -4.15 1.95
CA PRO A 125 19.39 -4.88 3.21
C PRO A 125 18.35 -5.98 3.31
N LYS A 126 18.58 -6.94 4.21
CA LYS A 126 17.61 -7.99 4.51
C LYS A 126 16.27 -7.37 4.89
N GLN A 127 15.22 -7.80 4.20
CA GLN A 127 13.85 -7.39 4.46
C GLN A 127 13.10 -8.46 5.24
N GLU A 128 12.25 -8.03 6.15
CA GLU A 128 11.18 -8.84 6.72
C GLU A 128 9.83 -8.38 6.17
N TYR A 129 8.95 -9.33 5.92
CA TYR A 129 7.67 -9.09 5.27
C TYR A 129 6.54 -9.33 6.25
N TYR A 130 5.56 -8.42 6.24
CA TYR A 130 4.38 -8.49 7.08
C TYR A 130 3.14 -8.21 6.23
N THR A 131 2.00 -8.68 6.70
CA THR A 131 0.70 -8.13 6.31
C THR A 131 0.10 -7.38 7.49
N PHE A 132 -0.65 -6.32 7.21
CA PHE A 132 -1.60 -5.79 8.18
C PHE A 132 -3.01 -6.08 7.70
N GLY A 133 -3.63 -7.06 8.35
CA GLY A 133 -5.03 -7.36 8.14
C GLY A 133 -5.91 -6.38 8.91
N TRP A 134 -6.76 -5.66 8.21
CA TRP A 134 -7.79 -4.81 8.84
C TRP A 134 -9.19 -5.34 8.51
N SER A 135 -10.24 -4.74 9.05
CA SER A 135 -11.61 -5.20 8.79
C SER A 135 -11.98 -5.13 7.31
N GLY A 136 -11.47 -4.13 6.58
CA GLY A 136 -11.90 -3.84 5.22
C GLY A 136 -13.22 -3.06 5.14
N LEU A 137 -13.71 -2.54 6.28
CA LEU A 137 -14.95 -1.78 6.37
C LEU A 137 -14.77 -0.34 5.90
N LEU A 138 -15.71 0.17 5.12
CA LEU A 138 -15.69 1.57 4.64
C LEU A 138 -16.39 2.46 5.68
N SER A 139 -15.68 2.76 6.76
CA SER A 139 -16.14 3.65 7.84
C SER A 139 -14.99 4.48 8.37
N GLN A 140 -15.19 5.78 8.51
CA GLN A 140 -14.16 6.68 9.00
C GLN A 140 -13.85 6.42 10.48
N PHE A 141 -14.90 6.15 11.27
CA PHE A 141 -14.75 5.71 12.65
C PHE A 141 -13.90 4.44 12.74
N MET A 142 -14.24 3.41 11.96
CA MET A 142 -13.48 2.14 11.98
C MET A 142 -12.05 2.32 11.46
N TRP A 143 -11.83 3.14 10.43
CA TRP A 143 -10.48 3.44 9.94
C TRP A 143 -9.62 4.07 11.03
N ASN A 144 -10.15 5.05 11.76
CA ASN A 144 -9.39 5.69 12.84
C ASN A 144 -9.08 4.68 13.97
N LEU A 145 -10.08 3.91 14.40
CA LEU A 145 -9.90 2.89 15.44
C LEU A 145 -8.84 1.85 15.04
N GLU A 146 -8.94 1.29 13.84
CA GLU A 146 -8.00 0.27 13.37
C GLU A 146 -6.62 0.84 13.02
N ALA A 147 -6.54 2.11 12.59
CA ALA A 147 -5.28 2.79 12.34
C ALA A 147 -4.53 3.08 13.65
N GLU A 148 -5.24 3.39 14.74
CA GLU A 148 -4.63 3.49 16.07
C GLU A 148 -4.04 2.15 16.52
N ILE A 149 -4.78 1.06 16.33
CA ILE A 149 -4.31 -0.31 16.62
C ILE A 149 -3.07 -0.63 15.79
N PHE A 150 -3.11 -0.33 14.49
CA PHE A 150 -1.97 -0.55 13.59
C PHE A 150 -0.74 0.26 14.04
N TYR A 151 -0.93 1.55 14.35
CA TYR A 151 0.14 2.41 14.85
C TYR A 151 0.80 1.83 16.10
N LYS A 152 0.02 1.40 17.09
CA LYS A 152 0.53 0.77 18.32
C LYS A 152 1.34 -0.50 18.03
N LYS A 153 0.88 -1.34 17.10
CA LYS A 153 1.62 -2.55 16.70
C LYS A 153 2.92 -2.25 15.97
N LEU A 154 2.96 -1.18 15.18
CA LEU A 154 4.20 -0.70 14.58
C LEU A 154 5.17 -0.15 15.62
N ASP A 155 4.67 0.60 16.59
CA ASP A 155 5.47 1.14 17.69
C ASP A 155 6.10 0.01 18.53
N GLU A 156 5.31 -1.02 18.87
CA GLU A 156 5.80 -2.26 19.52
C GLU A 156 6.91 -2.94 18.70
N LEU A 157 6.72 -3.08 17.37
CA LEU A 157 7.71 -3.69 16.47
C LEU A 157 9.00 -2.85 16.40
N VAL A 158 8.88 -1.53 16.30
CA VAL A 158 10.00 -0.58 16.28
C VAL A 158 10.79 -0.67 17.59
N ALA A 159 10.11 -0.60 18.73
CA ALA A 159 10.72 -0.67 20.06
C ALA A 159 11.46 -1.99 20.25
N THR A 160 10.82 -3.11 19.90
CA THR A 160 11.42 -4.46 19.97
C THR A 160 12.65 -4.57 19.07
N THR A 161 12.60 -4.02 17.86
CA THR A 161 13.71 -4.05 16.91
C THR A 161 14.90 -3.22 17.39
N ARG A 162 14.64 -2.04 17.96
CA ARG A 162 15.68 -1.20 18.56
C ARG A 162 16.32 -1.84 19.78
N ALA A 163 15.54 -2.54 20.60
CA ALA A 163 16.07 -3.33 21.73
C ALA A 163 17.00 -4.46 21.28
N GLN A 164 16.83 -4.98 20.05
CA GLN A 164 17.72 -5.95 19.43
C GLN A 164 18.97 -5.33 18.77
N GLY A 165 19.16 -4.00 18.87
CA GLY A 165 20.32 -3.29 18.32
C GLY A 165 20.21 -2.89 16.85
N TYR A 166 19.02 -2.99 16.24
CA TYR A 166 18.78 -2.58 14.87
C TYR A 166 18.08 -1.22 14.80
N GLU A 167 18.27 -0.48 13.69
CA GLU A 167 17.43 0.67 13.38
C GLU A 167 16.35 0.26 12.36
N PRO A 168 15.06 0.27 12.73
CA PRO A 168 13.99 -0.15 11.86
C PRO A 168 13.76 0.86 10.73
N ARG A 169 13.59 0.35 9.51
CA ARG A 169 13.14 1.08 8.32
C ARG A 169 11.82 0.50 7.85
N ILE A 170 10.79 1.33 7.64
CA ILE A 170 9.44 0.84 7.33
C ILE A 170 9.04 1.25 5.91
N ARG A 171 8.74 0.24 5.10
CA ARG A 171 8.03 0.38 3.82
C ARG A 171 6.61 -0.13 3.99
N MET A 172 5.63 0.71 3.69
CA MET A 172 4.23 0.34 3.69
C MET A 172 3.68 0.33 2.27
N VAL A 173 3.01 -0.75 1.89
CA VAL A 173 2.48 -0.97 0.54
C VAL A 173 0.96 -1.12 0.65
N GLY A 174 0.23 -0.03 0.41
CA GLY A 174 -1.21 0.05 0.57
C GLY A 174 -1.95 0.02 -0.77
N TYR A 175 -2.91 -0.89 -0.88
CA TYR A 175 -3.71 -1.07 -2.10
C TYR A 175 -5.16 -0.62 -1.92
N SER A 176 -5.72 0.04 -2.93
CA SER A 176 -7.12 0.49 -2.93
C SER A 176 -7.42 1.33 -1.67
N HIS A 177 -8.57 1.14 -1.01
CA HIS A 177 -8.84 1.80 0.27
C HIS A 177 -7.87 1.42 1.40
N GLY A 178 -7.13 0.32 1.30
CA GLY A 178 -6.07 -0.01 2.24
C GLY A 178 -4.94 1.01 2.25
N GLY A 179 -4.67 1.65 1.11
CA GLY A 179 -3.74 2.78 1.03
C GLY A 179 -4.28 4.04 1.70
N THR A 180 -5.58 4.33 1.55
CA THR A 180 -6.24 5.42 2.28
C THR A 180 -6.19 5.17 3.78
N PHE A 181 -6.61 3.98 4.22
CA PHE A 181 -6.51 3.53 5.61
C PHE A 181 -5.08 3.68 6.17
N ALA A 182 -4.07 3.24 5.42
CA ALA A 182 -2.67 3.39 5.79
C ALA A 182 -2.24 4.86 6.01
N LEU A 183 -2.79 5.79 5.22
CA LEU A 183 -2.52 7.22 5.42
C LEU A 183 -3.07 7.75 6.76
N HIS A 184 -4.15 7.15 7.29
CA HIS A 184 -4.74 7.58 8.57
C HIS A 184 -3.84 7.31 9.78
N LEU A 185 -2.79 6.48 9.66
CA LEU A 185 -1.82 6.28 10.75
C LEU A 185 -1.16 7.59 11.17
N ALA A 186 -1.02 8.55 10.26
CA ALA A 186 -0.44 9.85 10.57
C ALA A 186 -1.26 10.70 11.55
N HIS A 187 -2.51 10.32 11.85
CA HIS A 187 -3.28 10.94 12.93
C HIS A 187 -2.76 10.57 14.32
N PHE A 188 -2.07 9.44 14.44
CA PHE A 188 -1.60 8.87 15.71
C PHE A 188 -0.09 9.03 15.89
N ASP A 189 0.56 9.79 15.02
CA ASP A 189 2.00 10.05 15.07
C ASP A 189 2.40 10.75 16.38
N THR A 190 3.17 10.03 17.20
CA THR A 190 3.77 10.51 18.45
C THR A 190 5.23 10.95 18.28
N GLY A 191 5.82 10.76 17.08
CA GLY A 191 7.23 11.02 16.80
C GLY A 191 8.19 9.87 17.15
N SER A 192 7.70 8.71 17.60
CA SER A 192 8.53 7.55 17.95
C SER A 192 9.20 6.88 16.74
N PHE A 193 8.55 6.94 15.57
CA PHE A 193 9.07 6.47 14.29
C PHE A 193 8.40 7.23 13.15
N ALA A 194 8.88 6.99 11.93
CA ALA A 194 8.27 7.49 10.70
C ALA A 194 8.26 6.36 9.66
N ILE A 195 7.35 6.44 8.70
CA ILE A 195 7.30 5.54 7.54
C ILE A 195 8.30 6.06 6.50
N ASP A 196 9.38 5.30 6.28
CA ASP A 196 10.42 5.66 5.33
C ASP A 196 9.88 5.69 3.89
N GLU A 197 9.06 4.70 3.52
CA GLU A 197 8.43 4.63 2.20
C GLU A 197 6.96 4.24 2.27
N MET A 198 6.07 5.06 1.70
CA MET A 198 4.66 4.75 1.53
C MET A 198 4.34 4.55 0.05
N TRP A 199 3.95 3.34 -0.35
CA TRP A 199 3.57 3.00 -1.72
C TRP A 199 2.05 2.84 -1.81
N LEU A 200 1.40 3.75 -2.53
CA LEU A 200 -0.04 3.79 -2.74
C LEU A 200 -0.36 3.17 -4.10
N ILE A 201 -1.18 2.12 -4.16
CA ILE A 201 -1.45 1.38 -5.41
C ILE A 201 -2.94 1.37 -5.71
N GLY A 202 -3.34 1.99 -6.81
CA GLY A 202 -4.76 2.05 -7.22
C GLY A 202 -5.66 2.65 -6.13
N VAL A 203 -5.11 3.57 -5.32
CA VAL A 203 -5.78 4.17 -4.17
C VAL A 203 -6.72 5.26 -4.64
N PRO A 204 -8.01 5.26 -4.26
CA PRO A 204 -8.89 6.39 -4.53
C PRO A 204 -8.39 7.62 -3.78
N VAL A 205 -8.05 8.70 -4.50
CA VAL A 205 -7.57 9.94 -3.88
C VAL A 205 -8.77 10.70 -3.32
N LEU A 206 -8.92 10.62 -1.99
CA LEU A 206 -9.97 11.29 -1.24
C LEU A 206 -9.54 12.69 -0.76
N PRO A 207 -10.49 13.62 -0.52
CA PRO A 207 -10.17 14.97 -0.03
C PRO A 207 -9.32 14.98 1.25
N GLY A 208 -9.58 14.08 2.20
CA GLY A 208 -8.80 13.96 3.44
C GLY A 208 -7.36 13.49 3.23
N ALA A 209 -7.08 12.75 2.15
CA ALA A 209 -5.75 12.24 1.86
C ALA A 209 -4.74 13.37 1.56
N TYR A 210 -5.19 14.50 1.00
CA TYR A 210 -4.31 15.64 0.69
C TYR A 210 -3.61 16.19 1.93
N ASP A 211 -4.28 16.24 3.08
CA ASP A 211 -3.67 16.74 4.31
C ASP A 211 -2.75 15.68 4.95
N LEU A 212 -3.10 14.39 4.80
CA LEU A 212 -2.32 13.27 5.31
C LEU A 212 -0.98 13.09 4.59
N ILE A 213 -0.94 13.20 3.25
CA ILE A 213 0.31 13.07 2.50
C ILE A 213 1.33 14.18 2.81
N ASN A 214 0.89 15.30 3.40
CA ASN A 214 1.77 16.39 3.82
C ASN A 214 2.40 16.16 5.21
N ARG A 215 1.90 15.21 6.01
CA ARG A 215 2.40 14.96 7.37
C ARG A 215 3.85 14.46 7.39
N PRO A 216 4.72 14.95 8.29
CA PRO A 216 6.12 14.50 8.39
C PRO A 216 6.30 13.00 8.63
N PHE A 217 5.27 12.33 9.18
CA PHE A 217 5.22 10.89 9.41
C PHE A 217 5.62 10.05 8.20
N PHE A 218 5.30 10.49 6.98
CA PHE A 218 5.74 9.83 5.74
C PHE A 218 6.97 10.57 5.17
N LYS A 219 8.12 9.90 5.05
CA LYS A 219 9.33 10.51 4.48
C LYS A 219 9.28 10.58 2.96
N LYS A 220 8.76 9.53 2.32
CA LYS A 220 8.62 9.40 0.86
C LYS A 220 7.29 8.72 0.53
N ILE A 221 6.61 9.20 -0.51
CA ILE A 221 5.34 8.63 -0.99
C ILE A 221 5.44 8.39 -2.50
N ASP A 222 5.26 7.14 -2.92
CA ASP A 222 5.15 6.78 -4.34
C ASP A 222 3.70 6.33 -4.62
N HIS A 223 3.00 7.07 -5.46
CA HIS A 223 1.61 6.79 -5.85
C HIS A 223 1.55 6.16 -7.23
N PHE A 224 1.33 4.84 -7.26
CA PHE A 224 1.20 4.04 -8.46
C PHE A 224 -0.27 3.92 -8.88
N TYR A 225 -0.57 4.30 -10.12
CA TYR A 225 -1.91 4.23 -10.67
C TYR A 225 -1.91 3.71 -12.11
N SER A 226 -3.06 3.28 -12.61
CA SER A 226 -3.23 2.77 -13.98
C SER A 226 -4.50 3.33 -14.59
N TYR A 227 -4.51 3.65 -15.89
CA TYR A 227 -5.75 4.01 -16.59
C TYR A 227 -6.66 2.79 -16.87
N GLY A 228 -6.11 1.58 -16.78
CA GLY A 228 -6.89 0.33 -16.82
C GLY A 228 -7.74 0.13 -15.57
N ASP A 229 -7.40 0.77 -14.44
CA ASP A 229 -8.16 0.69 -13.20
C ASP A 229 -9.43 1.55 -13.31
N ARG A 230 -10.58 0.89 -13.37
CA ARG A 230 -11.90 1.55 -13.40
C ARG A 230 -12.52 1.72 -12.02
N VAL A 231 -11.98 1.06 -10.99
CA VAL A 231 -12.49 1.14 -9.62
C VAL A 231 -11.95 2.38 -8.93
N GLN A 232 -10.68 2.72 -9.15
CA GLN A 232 -10.02 3.84 -8.48
C GLN A 232 -10.80 5.18 -8.51
N PRO A 233 -11.46 5.59 -9.63
CA PRO A 233 -12.29 6.80 -9.66
C PRO A 233 -13.74 6.60 -9.20
N LEU A 234 -14.19 5.34 -9.11
CA LEU A 234 -15.52 4.95 -8.66
C LEU A 234 -15.48 4.72 -7.16
N ASP A 235 -15.45 5.82 -6.41
CA ASP A 235 -15.62 5.77 -4.97
C ASP A 235 -17.05 6.14 -4.61
N CYS A 236 -17.97 5.19 -4.78
CA CYS A 236 -19.35 5.32 -4.29
C CYS A 236 -19.47 5.05 -2.78
N PHE A 237 -18.34 4.89 -2.09
CA PHE A 237 -18.25 4.52 -0.69
C PHE A 237 -17.61 5.60 0.18
N GLY A 238 -16.96 6.59 -0.44
CA GLY A 238 -16.44 7.79 0.20
C GLY A 238 -17.56 8.70 0.70
N LEU A 239 -17.43 9.17 1.93
CA LEU A 239 -18.38 10.09 2.56
C LEU A 239 -18.63 11.32 1.65
N ASN A 240 -19.88 11.52 1.25
CA ASN A 240 -20.40 12.67 0.51
C ASN A 240 -19.98 12.85 -0.97
N ARG A 241 -19.34 11.87 -1.62
CA ARG A 241 -19.09 11.91 -3.08
C ARG A 241 -19.21 10.52 -3.70
N PHE A 242 -19.62 10.46 -4.97
CA PHE A 242 -19.65 9.22 -5.77
C PHE A 242 -18.36 8.97 -6.57
N PHE A 243 -17.43 9.92 -6.53
CA PHE A 243 -16.23 9.92 -7.34
C PHE A 243 -15.02 10.41 -6.54
N SER A 244 -13.90 9.76 -6.78
CA SER A 244 -12.56 10.07 -6.28
C SER A 244 -11.64 10.47 -7.43
N ASP A 245 -10.55 11.14 -7.11
CA ASP A 245 -9.49 11.38 -8.09
C ASP A 245 -8.60 10.15 -8.23
N ARG A 246 -7.98 10.02 -9.41
CA ARG A 246 -6.98 8.98 -9.71
C ARG A 246 -5.57 9.40 -9.32
N VAL A 247 -5.35 10.70 -9.24
CA VAL A 247 -4.05 11.35 -9.00
C VAL A 247 -4.27 12.52 -8.06
N PHE A 248 -3.29 12.82 -7.22
CA PHE A 248 -3.26 14.07 -6.49
C PHE A 248 -3.00 15.19 -7.48
N SER A 249 -3.90 16.17 -7.53
CA SER A 249 -3.74 17.34 -8.40
C SER A 249 -3.33 18.55 -7.56
N PRO A 250 -2.30 19.32 -7.97
CA PRO A 250 -1.97 20.55 -7.28
C PRO A 250 -3.12 21.55 -7.43
N THR A 251 -3.43 22.25 -6.36
CA THR A 251 -4.32 23.44 -6.43
C THR A 251 -3.56 24.65 -5.91
N SER A 252 -4.00 25.86 -6.27
CA SER A 252 -3.39 27.10 -5.76
C SER A 252 -3.35 27.17 -4.23
N LYS A 253 -4.28 26.50 -3.54
CA LYS A 253 -4.37 26.45 -2.08
C LYS A 253 -3.63 25.28 -1.45
N LYS A 254 -3.37 24.20 -2.21
CA LYS A 254 -2.74 22.98 -1.71
C LYS A 254 -1.71 22.49 -2.75
N PRO A 255 -0.46 22.97 -2.68
CA PRO A 255 0.62 22.40 -3.50
C PRO A 255 0.87 20.95 -3.07
N LEU A 256 1.33 20.12 -4.01
CA LEU A 256 1.75 18.76 -3.70
C LEU A 256 3.12 18.77 -3.00
N PRO A 257 3.33 17.92 -1.98
CA PRO A 257 4.61 17.89 -1.29
C PRO A 257 5.69 17.28 -2.18
N ALA A 258 6.93 17.78 -2.07
CA ALA A 258 8.07 17.32 -2.88
C ALA A 258 8.41 15.83 -2.71
N LYS A 259 7.96 15.22 -1.60
CA LYS A 259 8.13 13.80 -1.31
C LYS A 259 7.13 12.87 -2.02
N LEU A 260 6.12 13.43 -2.70
CA LEU A 260 5.15 12.66 -3.48
C LEU A 260 5.64 12.50 -4.92
N THR A 261 5.88 11.26 -5.32
CA THR A 261 6.05 10.88 -6.73
C THR A 261 4.78 10.20 -7.22
N GLN A 262 4.27 10.59 -8.40
CA GLN A 262 3.11 9.95 -9.00
C GLN A 262 3.54 9.19 -10.26
N ILE A 263 3.20 7.90 -10.32
CA ILE A 263 3.74 6.97 -11.31
C ILE A 263 2.58 6.26 -12.00
N GLN A 264 2.36 6.62 -13.27
CA GLN A 264 1.40 5.89 -14.11
C GLN A 264 2.04 4.60 -14.63
N MET A 265 1.44 3.46 -14.30
CA MET A 265 1.81 2.16 -14.85
C MET A 265 1.05 1.91 -16.14
N LYS A 266 1.80 1.63 -17.21
CA LYS A 266 1.27 1.22 -18.51
C LYS A 266 1.89 -0.10 -18.93
N PHE A 267 1.08 -0.97 -19.50
CA PHE A 267 1.54 -2.27 -19.98
C PHE A 267 1.18 -2.45 -21.45
N ARG A 268 2.12 -3.00 -22.22
CA ARG A 268 1.94 -3.27 -23.65
C ARG A 268 2.09 -4.75 -23.93
N ARG A 269 1.27 -5.23 -24.85
CA ARG A 269 1.34 -6.61 -25.37
C ARG A 269 1.33 -6.61 -26.89
N PRO A 270 1.98 -7.58 -27.55
CA PRO A 270 1.90 -7.69 -29.00
C PRO A 270 0.47 -8.01 -29.47
N VAL A 271 0.11 -7.52 -30.66
CA VAL A 271 -1.07 -8.02 -31.38
C VAL A 271 -0.80 -9.47 -31.79
N PHE A 272 -1.76 -10.37 -31.55
CA PHE A 272 -1.69 -11.85 -31.60
C PHE A 272 -1.15 -12.53 -32.89
N ALA A 273 -0.55 -11.80 -33.84
CA ALA A 273 -0.06 -12.33 -35.12
C ALA A 273 1.46 -12.16 -35.38
N HIS A 274 2.21 -11.50 -34.49
CA HIS A 274 3.64 -11.27 -34.70
C HIS A 274 4.46 -11.62 -33.45
N LYS A 275 4.98 -12.85 -33.39
CA LYS A 275 5.99 -13.25 -32.37
C LYS A 275 7.31 -12.50 -32.54
N THR A 276 7.55 -11.86 -33.69
CA THR A 276 8.76 -11.09 -34.00
C THR A 276 8.42 -9.61 -34.17
N CYS A 277 8.65 -8.80 -33.14
CA CYS A 277 8.52 -7.34 -33.23
C CYS A 277 9.60 -6.51 -32.52
N PRO A 278 10.88 -6.89 -32.62
CA PRO A 278 11.94 -5.89 -32.64
C PRO A 278 12.49 -5.73 -34.07
N ILE A 279 12.39 -4.51 -34.62
CA ILE A 279 13.32 -4.10 -35.69
C ILE A 279 14.57 -3.63 -34.96
N HIS A 280 15.59 -4.49 -34.87
CA HIS A 280 16.91 -4.07 -34.43
C HIS A 280 17.56 -3.28 -35.56
N LYS A 281 17.57 -1.95 -35.46
CA LYS A 281 18.42 -1.09 -36.28
C LYS A 281 19.40 -0.39 -35.33
N ASN A 282 20.69 -0.65 -35.49
CA ASN A 282 21.79 0.04 -34.82
C ASN A 282 21.77 -0.08 -33.27
N GLY A 283 21.47 -1.26 -32.72
CA GLY A 283 21.45 -1.48 -31.26
C GLY A 283 20.27 -0.83 -30.52
N CYS A 284 19.44 -0.04 -31.19
CA CYS A 284 18.18 0.47 -30.65
C CYS A 284 17.01 -0.39 -31.12
N THR A 285 16.30 -1.01 -30.17
CA THR A 285 15.06 -1.74 -30.44
C THR A 285 13.95 -0.75 -30.77
N LYS A 286 13.70 -0.49 -32.06
CA LYS A 286 12.53 0.30 -32.47
C LYS A 286 11.29 -0.60 -32.43
N ILE A 287 10.43 -0.38 -31.44
CA ILE A 287 9.11 -1.01 -31.40
C ILE A 287 8.17 -0.30 -32.36
N ASN A 288 7.52 -1.09 -33.21
CA ASN A 288 6.38 -0.61 -33.96
C ASN A 288 5.16 -0.53 -33.04
N ARG A 289 4.88 0.66 -32.50
CA ARG A 289 3.75 0.90 -31.58
C ARG A 289 2.40 0.49 -32.17
N SER A 290 2.21 0.51 -33.50
CA SER A 290 0.96 0.05 -34.13
C SER A 290 0.71 -1.45 -33.97
N ARG A 291 1.76 -2.23 -33.65
CA ARG A 291 1.69 -3.67 -33.37
C ARG A 291 1.61 -3.99 -31.87
N MET A 292 1.48 -2.97 -31.03
CA MET A 292 1.31 -3.12 -29.59
C MET A 292 -0.12 -2.72 -29.19
N ARG A 293 -0.74 -3.51 -28.33
CA ARG A 293 -2.02 -3.18 -27.71
C ARG A 293 -1.82 -2.73 -26.28
N ASN A 294 -2.71 -1.84 -25.85
CA ASN A 294 -2.82 -1.49 -24.45
C ASN A 294 -3.24 -2.71 -23.62
N ALA A 295 -2.55 -2.94 -22.51
CA ALA A 295 -2.85 -3.93 -21.50
C ALA A 295 -2.68 -3.37 -20.08
N ASP A 296 -2.84 -2.05 -19.89
CA ASP A 296 -2.78 -1.38 -18.59
C ASP A 296 -3.59 -2.16 -17.53
N PRO A 297 -3.05 -2.41 -16.32
CA PRO A 297 -3.66 -3.27 -15.32
C PRO A 297 -4.98 -2.67 -14.81
N GLY A 298 -6.00 -3.51 -14.70
CA GLY A 298 -7.22 -3.20 -13.95
C GLY A 298 -7.01 -3.34 -12.44
N HIS A 299 -8.02 -2.97 -11.65
CA HIS A 299 -7.93 -2.98 -10.18
C HIS A 299 -7.41 -4.32 -9.63
N THR A 300 -8.05 -5.43 -10.03
CA THR A 300 -7.64 -6.79 -9.63
C THR A 300 -6.20 -7.12 -10.04
N GLU A 301 -5.76 -6.74 -11.24
CA GLU A 301 -4.41 -7.06 -11.73
C GLU A 301 -3.31 -6.23 -11.08
N LEU A 302 -3.67 -5.13 -10.41
CA LEU A 302 -2.72 -4.40 -9.58
C LEU A 302 -2.26 -5.25 -8.41
N TRP A 303 -3.15 -6.01 -7.75
CA TRP A 303 -2.88 -6.58 -6.42
C TRP A 303 -3.12 -8.08 -6.27
N SER A 304 -4.03 -8.66 -7.04
CA SER A 304 -4.39 -10.07 -6.92
C SER A 304 -3.66 -10.94 -7.93
N PHE A 305 -3.45 -12.20 -7.60
CA PHE A 305 -2.98 -13.19 -8.56
C PHE A 305 -4.04 -13.55 -9.62
N GLY A 306 -3.61 -14.14 -10.73
CA GLY A 306 -4.43 -14.51 -11.88
C GLY A 306 -5.54 -15.53 -11.61
N TRP A 307 -5.48 -16.23 -10.47
CA TRP A 307 -6.54 -17.12 -9.99
C TRP A 307 -7.55 -16.43 -9.07
N SER A 308 -7.49 -15.10 -8.94
CA SER A 308 -8.53 -14.31 -8.29
C SER A 308 -9.91 -14.63 -8.90
N PRO A 309 -10.99 -14.64 -8.11
CA PRO A 309 -12.33 -14.90 -8.63
C PRO A 309 -12.91 -13.67 -9.36
N ALA A 310 -12.22 -12.53 -9.30
CA ALA A 310 -12.55 -11.33 -10.05
C ALA A 310 -12.10 -11.43 -11.52
N SER A 311 -12.54 -10.47 -12.34
CA SER A 311 -12.17 -10.39 -13.76
C SER A 311 -10.68 -10.09 -13.95
N TYR A 312 -9.84 -11.14 -13.89
CA TYR A 312 -8.42 -11.09 -14.22
C TYR A 312 -8.23 -11.49 -15.69
N ARG A 313 -7.49 -10.71 -16.47
CA ARG A 313 -7.31 -11.02 -17.90
C ARG A 313 -6.16 -12.01 -18.07
N SER A 314 -6.45 -13.18 -18.64
CA SER A 314 -5.43 -14.19 -18.98
C SER A 314 -4.39 -13.70 -19.99
N ASN A 315 -4.70 -12.63 -20.75
CA ASN A 315 -3.79 -11.99 -21.69
C ASN A 315 -3.04 -10.77 -21.11
N PHE A 316 -3.12 -10.53 -19.79
CA PHE A 316 -2.29 -9.53 -19.12
C PHE A 316 -0.82 -9.95 -19.17
N PRO A 317 0.14 -9.06 -19.51
CA PRO A 317 1.54 -9.46 -19.74
C PRO A 317 2.23 -10.15 -18.57
N LEU A 318 1.83 -9.83 -17.33
CA LEU A 318 2.40 -10.44 -16.14
C LEU A 318 1.62 -11.67 -15.63
N HIS A 319 0.51 -12.07 -16.26
CA HIS A 319 -0.32 -13.18 -15.78
C HIS A 319 0.53 -14.43 -15.41
N PRO A 320 0.35 -15.02 -14.21
CA PRO A 320 -0.68 -14.69 -13.21
C PRO A 320 -0.24 -13.66 -12.14
N LEU A 321 0.92 -13.01 -12.28
CA LEU A 321 1.47 -12.10 -11.27
C LEU A 321 0.73 -10.75 -11.24
N PRO A 322 0.45 -10.18 -10.05
CA PRO A 322 -0.04 -8.80 -9.95
C PRO A 322 1.05 -7.79 -10.33
N ALA A 323 0.67 -6.63 -10.87
CA ALA A 323 1.61 -5.57 -11.22
C ALA A 323 2.42 -5.06 -10.00
N THR A 324 1.86 -5.19 -8.79
CA THR A 324 2.52 -4.75 -7.55
C THR A 324 3.86 -5.45 -7.29
N VAL A 325 4.07 -6.68 -7.77
CA VAL A 325 5.37 -7.35 -7.55
C VAL A 325 6.52 -6.66 -8.29
N CYS A 326 6.22 -5.82 -9.28
CA CYS A 326 7.21 -5.04 -10.03
C CYS A 326 7.54 -3.69 -9.40
N LEU A 327 6.85 -3.27 -8.32
CA LEU A 327 7.07 -1.94 -7.73
C LEU A 327 8.49 -1.71 -7.23
N PRO A 328 9.21 -2.67 -6.62
CA PRO A 328 10.60 -2.43 -6.22
C PRO A 328 11.47 -2.01 -7.39
N PHE A 329 11.28 -2.65 -8.55
CA PHE A 329 11.99 -2.31 -9.78
C PHE A 329 11.63 -0.91 -10.29
N PHE A 330 10.34 -0.57 -10.29
CA PHE A 330 9.88 0.75 -10.70
C PHE A 330 10.39 1.85 -9.77
N ALA A 331 10.25 1.68 -8.45
CA ALA A 331 10.69 2.65 -7.45
C ALA A 331 12.20 2.88 -7.52
N GLN A 332 12.99 1.80 -7.64
CA GLN A 332 14.45 1.91 -7.77
C GLN A 332 14.84 2.64 -9.06
N THR A 333 14.16 2.36 -10.17
CA THR A 333 14.47 3.01 -11.44
C THR A 333 14.11 4.50 -11.41
N ILE A 334 12.95 4.86 -10.86
CA ILE A 334 12.55 6.26 -10.64
C ILE A 334 13.58 7.00 -9.76
N ALA A 335 14.11 6.35 -8.73
CA ALA A 335 15.17 6.91 -7.88
C ALA A 335 16.48 7.11 -8.66
N ASN A 336 16.95 6.10 -9.38
CA ASN A 336 18.19 6.16 -10.17
C ASN A 336 18.14 7.26 -11.25
N GLU A 337 16.98 7.44 -11.87
CA GLU A 337 16.74 8.47 -12.90
C GLU A 337 16.43 9.86 -12.31
N ARG A 338 16.56 10.03 -10.98
CA ARG A 338 16.33 11.30 -10.25
C ARG A 338 14.94 11.89 -10.49
N LEU A 339 13.93 11.02 -10.61
CA LEU A 339 12.55 11.39 -10.89
C LEU A 339 11.67 11.49 -9.64
N LEU A 340 12.26 11.45 -8.45
CA LEU A 340 11.54 11.64 -7.18
C LEU A 340 10.84 13.01 -7.15
N GLY A 341 9.64 13.04 -6.56
CA GLY A 341 8.84 14.27 -6.49
C GLY A 341 8.30 14.74 -7.84
N SER A 342 8.19 13.84 -8.82
CA SER A 342 7.71 14.16 -10.17
C SER A 342 6.42 13.41 -10.52
N HIS A 343 5.84 13.74 -11.67
CA HIS A 343 4.79 12.93 -12.29
C HIS A 343 5.39 12.19 -13.49
N ALA A 344 5.54 10.87 -13.34
CA ALA A 344 6.13 9.99 -14.33
C ALA A 344 5.10 8.99 -14.89
N SER A 345 5.40 8.42 -16.07
CA SER A 345 4.76 7.22 -16.59
C SER A 345 5.80 6.19 -16.98
N ILE A 346 5.54 4.93 -16.63
CA ILE A 346 6.36 3.76 -16.95
C ILE A 346 5.53 2.90 -17.90
N GLU A 347 6.03 2.70 -19.12
CA GLU A 347 5.43 1.85 -20.14
C GLU A 347 6.25 0.58 -20.30
N VAL A 348 5.71 -0.54 -19.81
CA VAL A 348 6.38 -1.84 -19.76
C VAL A 348 6.13 -2.64 -21.03
N TYR A 349 7.22 -3.13 -21.62
CA TYR A 349 7.25 -4.02 -22.78
C TYR A 349 7.87 -5.35 -22.34
N SER A 350 7.16 -6.12 -21.50
CA SER A 350 7.70 -7.33 -20.85
C SER A 350 8.28 -8.35 -21.83
N ASN A 351 7.62 -8.56 -22.97
CA ASN A 351 8.08 -9.51 -24.01
C ASN A 351 9.35 -9.03 -24.75
N HIS A 352 9.81 -7.83 -24.45
CA HIS A 352 11.02 -7.23 -25.00
C HIS A 352 12.02 -6.84 -23.90
N GLU A 353 11.76 -7.21 -22.65
CA GLU A 353 12.68 -7.00 -21.50
C GLU A 353 13.11 -5.54 -21.31
N PHE A 354 12.24 -4.58 -21.66
CA PHE A 354 12.50 -3.16 -21.40
C PHE A 354 11.24 -2.39 -21.00
N MET A 355 11.45 -1.19 -20.46
CA MET A 355 10.41 -0.21 -20.22
C MET A 355 10.83 1.18 -20.71
N VAL A 356 9.83 2.01 -20.99
CA VAL A 356 10.01 3.41 -21.38
C VAL A 356 9.49 4.31 -20.27
N ILE A 357 10.31 5.26 -19.83
CA ILE A 357 9.93 6.23 -18.80
C ILE A 357 9.78 7.61 -19.44
N SER A 358 8.69 8.27 -19.09
CA SER A 358 8.44 9.68 -19.39
C SER A 358 8.13 10.43 -18.10
N SER A 359 8.59 11.66 -17.94
CA SER A 359 8.25 12.50 -16.78
C SER A 359 8.22 13.96 -17.19
N ASN A 360 7.47 14.78 -16.45
CA ASN A 360 7.52 16.24 -16.61
C ASN A 360 8.91 16.83 -16.35
N LYS A 361 9.79 16.11 -15.63
CA LYS A 361 11.19 16.51 -15.42
C LYS A 361 12.13 16.13 -16.57
N LEU A 362 11.69 15.28 -17.50
CA LEU A 362 12.51 14.78 -18.61
C LEU A 362 12.20 15.52 -19.91
N LYS A 363 13.23 15.96 -20.64
CA LYS A 363 13.08 16.53 -21.99
C LYS A 363 12.71 15.49 -23.05
N LYS A 364 13.12 14.24 -22.84
CA LYS A 364 12.91 13.10 -23.75
C LYS A 364 12.58 11.85 -22.93
N THR A 365 11.83 10.92 -23.52
CA THR A 365 11.61 9.61 -22.92
C THR A 365 12.91 8.82 -22.87
N ILE A 366 13.12 8.08 -21.79
CA ILE A 366 14.27 7.19 -21.62
C ILE A 366 13.82 5.73 -21.73
N GLN A 367 14.67 4.89 -22.30
CA GLN A 367 14.47 3.45 -22.36
C GLN A 367 15.46 2.80 -21.40
N VAL A 368 14.95 1.91 -20.55
CA VAL A 368 15.73 1.20 -19.54
C VAL A 368 15.39 -0.29 -19.60
N PRO A 369 16.32 -1.19 -19.24
CA PRO A 369 16.01 -2.60 -19.10
C PRO A 369 14.84 -2.84 -18.14
N PHE A 370 14.11 -3.92 -18.36
CA PHE A 370 13.10 -4.45 -17.46
C PHE A 370 13.52 -5.87 -17.03
N LEU A 371 12.69 -6.54 -16.23
CA LEU A 371 12.94 -7.92 -15.81
C LEU A 371 13.16 -8.81 -17.04
N PRO A 372 14.23 -9.61 -17.06
CA PRO A 372 14.48 -10.55 -18.14
C PRO A 372 13.44 -11.67 -18.12
N ASP A 373 13.18 -12.26 -19.29
CA ASP A 373 12.13 -13.25 -19.54
C ASP A 373 12.33 -14.52 -18.70
N TYR A 374 13.58 -14.95 -18.50
CA TYR A 374 13.88 -16.11 -17.65
C TYR A 374 13.44 -15.87 -16.20
N LEU A 375 13.68 -14.66 -15.67
CA LEU A 375 13.31 -14.30 -14.31
C LEU A 375 11.80 -14.17 -14.21
N LEU A 376 11.17 -13.45 -15.15
CA LEU A 376 9.72 -13.28 -15.17
C LEU A 376 9.00 -14.62 -15.30
N SER A 377 9.51 -15.56 -16.10
CA SER A 377 8.97 -16.91 -16.24
C SER A 377 9.11 -17.70 -14.93
N ALA A 378 10.29 -17.69 -14.31
CA ALA A 378 10.50 -18.35 -13.02
C ALA A 378 9.56 -17.83 -11.92
N LEU A 379 9.32 -16.51 -11.87
CA LEU A 379 8.37 -15.92 -10.92
C LEU A 379 6.92 -16.36 -11.21
N LYS A 380 6.54 -16.47 -12.49
CA LYS A 380 5.20 -16.95 -12.89
C LYS A 380 5.01 -18.42 -12.52
N ASP A 381 6.02 -19.25 -12.73
CA ASP A 381 5.99 -20.68 -12.41
C ASP A 381 5.89 -20.90 -10.89
N ASP A 382 6.67 -20.15 -10.09
CA ASP A 382 6.58 -20.18 -8.62
C ASP A 382 5.18 -19.76 -8.11
N ALA A 383 4.59 -18.72 -8.70
CA ALA A 383 3.23 -18.31 -8.39
C ALA A 383 2.20 -19.41 -8.73
N LEU A 384 2.32 -20.04 -9.90
CA LEU A 384 1.43 -21.12 -10.33
C LEU A 384 1.56 -22.37 -9.45
N ALA A 385 2.76 -22.68 -8.96
CA ALA A 385 2.99 -23.79 -8.03
C ALA A 385 2.27 -23.59 -6.69
N CYS A 386 2.05 -22.33 -6.27
CA CYS A 386 1.33 -21.99 -5.05
C CYS A 386 -0.18 -21.76 -5.27
N ARG A 387 -0.70 -22.00 -6.48
CA ARG A 387 -2.12 -21.80 -6.79
C ARG A 387 -2.98 -22.72 -5.90
N PRO A 388 -4.01 -22.20 -5.22
CA PRO A 388 -4.91 -23.01 -4.40
C PRO A 388 -5.71 -24.01 -5.24
N ASP A 389 -5.89 -25.22 -4.71
CA ASP A 389 -6.77 -26.23 -5.28
C ASP A 389 -8.23 -25.78 -5.21
N ASN A 390 -9.03 -26.18 -6.22
CA ASN A 390 -10.48 -25.95 -6.27
C ASN A 390 -10.93 -24.49 -6.09
N TYR A 391 -10.06 -23.53 -6.42
CA TYR A 391 -10.38 -22.12 -6.30
C TYR A 391 -10.96 -21.58 -7.61
N HIS A 392 -12.28 -21.32 -7.62
CA HIS A 392 -12.99 -20.81 -8.80
C HIS A 392 -14.08 -19.78 -8.42
N PRO A 393 -14.54 -18.94 -9.38
CA PRO A 393 -15.47 -17.83 -9.11
C PRO A 393 -16.81 -18.24 -8.49
N GLN A 394 -17.33 -19.43 -8.81
CA GLN A 394 -18.58 -19.94 -8.26
C GLN A 394 -18.46 -20.22 -6.76
N LEU A 395 -17.42 -20.96 -6.34
CA LEU A 395 -17.17 -21.23 -4.93
C LEU A 395 -16.95 -19.93 -4.14
N TYR A 396 -16.27 -18.95 -4.73
CA TYR A 396 -16.14 -17.63 -4.09
C TYR A 396 -17.50 -16.96 -3.88
N SER A 397 -18.34 -16.96 -4.90
CA SER A 397 -19.68 -16.37 -4.83
C SER A 397 -20.56 -17.08 -3.80
N GLU A 398 -20.48 -18.41 -3.73
CA GLU A 398 -21.16 -19.23 -2.73
C GLU A 398 -20.72 -18.89 -1.31
N LYS A 399 -19.41 -18.80 -1.06
CA LYS A 399 -18.84 -18.43 0.24
C LYS A 399 -19.27 -17.03 0.67
N VAL A 400 -19.25 -16.06 -0.25
CA VAL A 400 -19.76 -14.69 0.00
C VAL A 400 -21.25 -14.74 0.36
N GLN A 401 -22.06 -15.48 -0.38
CA GLN A 401 -23.49 -15.58 -0.13
C GLN A 401 -23.79 -16.27 1.21
N GLN A 402 -23.05 -17.31 1.57
CA GLN A 402 -23.15 -17.98 2.87
C GLN A 402 -22.83 -17.01 4.02
N ALA A 403 -21.76 -16.22 3.90
CA ALA A 403 -21.41 -15.21 4.89
C ALA A 403 -22.53 -14.16 5.07
N ILE A 404 -23.15 -13.72 3.97
CA ILE A 404 -24.27 -12.76 4.01
C ILE A 404 -25.52 -13.36 4.65
N VAL A 405 -25.88 -14.59 4.31
CA VAL A 405 -27.04 -15.28 4.91
C VAL A 405 -26.83 -15.48 6.41
N HIS A 406 -25.62 -15.85 6.83
CA HIS A 406 -25.27 -15.97 8.24
C HIS A 406 -25.34 -14.62 8.95
N ALA A 407 -24.75 -13.58 8.37
CA ALA A 407 -24.81 -12.23 8.90
C ALA A 407 -26.23 -11.69 9.07
N GLN A 408 -27.13 -12.01 8.13
CA GLN A 408 -28.55 -11.63 8.22
C GLN A 408 -29.24 -12.32 9.40
N LYS A 409 -29.00 -13.62 9.60
CA LYS A 409 -29.56 -14.38 10.73
C LYS A 409 -29.08 -13.82 12.07
N ASP A 410 -27.79 -13.52 12.19
CA ASP A 410 -27.20 -12.92 13.40
C ASP A 410 -27.84 -11.56 13.70
N HIS A 411 -27.93 -10.70 12.67
CA HIS A 411 -28.52 -9.38 12.81
C HIS A 411 -29.99 -9.43 13.24
N ASP A 412 -30.79 -10.34 12.66
CA ASP A 412 -32.20 -10.50 13.01
C ASP A 412 -32.38 -11.03 14.45
N HIS A 413 -31.47 -11.93 14.88
CA HIS A 413 -31.43 -12.44 16.25
C HIS A 413 -31.13 -11.33 17.27
N GLU A 414 -30.10 -10.52 17.03
CA GLU A 414 -29.74 -9.38 17.88
C GLU A 414 -30.86 -8.36 17.99
N LYS A 415 -31.50 -8.03 16.86
CA LYS A 415 -32.65 -7.12 16.82
C LYS A 415 -33.83 -7.63 17.66
N LYS A 416 -34.07 -8.95 17.65
CA LYS A 416 -35.09 -9.59 18.51
C LYS A 416 -34.73 -9.46 19.98
N LEU A 417 -33.47 -9.72 20.36
CA LEU A 417 -33.00 -9.58 21.74
C LEU A 417 -33.11 -8.13 22.24
N MET A 418 -32.76 -7.15 21.42
CA MET A 418 -32.86 -5.73 21.77
C MET A 418 -34.31 -5.30 22.02
N ARG A 419 -35.27 -5.81 21.23
CA ARG A 419 -36.70 -5.57 21.46
C ARG A 419 -37.18 -6.15 22.78
N THR A 420 -36.78 -7.38 23.11
CA THR A 420 -37.14 -8.02 24.38
C THR A 420 -36.56 -7.27 25.58
N LYS A 421 -35.31 -6.78 25.49
CA LYS A 421 -34.70 -5.97 26.55
C LYS A 421 -35.43 -4.64 26.76
N HIS A 422 -35.83 -3.94 25.69
CA HIS A 422 -36.57 -2.67 25.83
C HIS A 422 -37.98 -2.89 26.40
N SER A 423 -38.65 -4.01 26.10
CA SER A 423 -39.94 -4.33 26.73
C SER A 423 -39.84 -4.68 28.21
N ALA A 424 -38.65 -5.09 28.70
CA ALA A 424 -38.44 -5.47 30.10
C ALA A 424 -38.18 -4.27 31.03
N TYR A 425 -37.89 -3.09 30.47
CA TYR A 425 -37.67 -1.86 31.23
C TYR A 425 -38.57 -0.73 30.68
N PRO A 426 -39.87 -0.71 31.02
CA PRO A 426 -40.72 0.43 30.67
C PRO A 426 -40.12 1.69 31.30
N THR A 427 -39.86 2.70 30.47
CA THR A 427 -39.44 4.02 30.92
C THR A 427 -40.55 4.61 31.78
N ASN A 428 -40.33 4.69 33.10
CA ASN A 428 -41.20 5.41 34.03
C ASN A 428 -41.14 6.93 33.81
#